data_AF-A0AAD4QGL8-F1
#
_entry.id   AF-A0AAD4QGL8-F1
#
_cell.length_a   1.000
_cell.length_b   1.000
_cell.length_c   1.000
_cell.angle_alpha   90.00
_cell.angle_beta   90.00
_cell.angle_gamma   90.00
#
_symmetry.space_group_name_H-M   'P 1'
#
loop_
_entity.id
_entity.type
_entity.pdbx_description
1 polymer ?
#
loop_
_entity_poly.entity_id
_entity_poly.type
_entity_poly.pdbx_seq_one_letter_code
_entity_poly.pdbx_strand_id
1 'polypeptide(L)'
;MYLNLAKDEDENMAKRWTADADGILIFTGLFSAGVAALLAVSIQDIRPNSQDTSAFYLQSIYQVISNASTTQTPTPLTLASPSPFSPPKYAVWVNALWFLSFVISLTCALLATLLQQWARRYIKVTQPRYAPHKRARIRTFFAEGVDKLHLPWVVDVLPALLHLSLFLFFAGLLIFLFNIDHTIFRAVALWVALCAAIYGCITLMPFFRHDSPYYSP
;
A
#
# COMPACT_ATOMS: atom_id res chain seq x y z
N MET A 1 23.43 10.37 -39.53
CA MET A 1 22.50 9.23 -39.42
C MET A 1 22.54 8.61 -38.01
N TYR A 2 23.67 8.09 -37.53
CA TYR A 2 23.81 7.48 -36.18
C TYR A 2 23.41 8.38 -35.00
N LEU A 3 23.73 9.68 -35.03
CA LEU A 3 23.37 10.62 -33.96
C LEU A 3 21.86 10.89 -33.86
N ASN A 4 21.11 10.69 -34.94
CA ASN A 4 19.66 10.87 -34.95
C ASN A 4 18.96 9.60 -34.45
N LEU A 5 19.46 8.41 -34.80
CA LEU A 5 18.96 7.13 -34.27
C LEU A 5 19.13 7.05 -32.75
N ALA A 6 20.33 7.32 -32.24
CA ALA A 6 20.61 7.26 -30.80
C ALA A 6 19.78 8.27 -29.97
N LYS A 7 19.40 9.40 -30.58
CA LYS A 7 18.53 10.39 -29.95
C LYS A 7 17.09 9.89 -29.84
N ASP A 8 16.58 9.28 -30.90
CA ASP A 8 15.21 8.74 -30.94
C ASP A 8 15.04 7.62 -29.91
N GLU A 9 16.05 6.75 -29.79
CA GLU A 9 16.07 5.65 -28.82
C GLU A 9 16.12 6.14 -27.36
N ASP A 10 16.99 7.10 -27.04
CA ASP A 10 17.06 7.74 -25.71
C ASP A 10 15.73 8.44 -25.33
N GLU A 11 15.07 9.08 -26.30
CA GLU A 11 13.79 9.78 -26.09
C GLU A 11 12.63 8.79 -25.90
N ASN A 12 12.59 7.71 -26.67
CA ASN A 12 11.58 6.67 -26.58
C ASN A 12 11.69 5.88 -25.26
N MET A 13 12.91 5.54 -24.83
CA MET A 13 13.15 4.87 -23.55
C MET A 13 12.67 5.73 -22.37
N ALA A 14 13.01 7.01 -22.37
CA ALA A 14 12.63 7.91 -21.29
C ALA A 14 11.12 8.25 -21.28
N LYS A 15 10.46 8.28 -22.45
CA LYS A 15 8.99 8.36 -22.55
C LYS A 15 8.32 7.14 -21.92
N ARG A 16 8.80 5.93 -22.23
CA ARG A 16 8.29 4.68 -21.64
C ARG A 16 8.40 4.68 -20.12
N TRP A 17 9.58 4.99 -19.57
CA TRP A 17 9.78 5.06 -18.12
C TRP A 17 8.91 6.10 -17.44
N THR A 18 8.66 7.23 -18.09
CA THR A 18 7.77 8.27 -17.55
C THR A 18 6.32 7.78 -17.52
N ALA A 19 5.85 7.14 -18.59
CA ALA A 19 4.50 6.59 -18.69
C ALA A 19 4.25 5.47 -17.67
N ASP A 20 5.19 4.54 -17.52
CA ASP A 20 5.10 3.47 -16.52
C ASP A 20 5.04 4.03 -15.09
N ALA A 21 5.88 5.02 -14.80
CA ALA A 21 5.86 5.70 -13.51
C ALA A 21 4.58 6.51 -13.28
N ASP A 22 4.01 7.16 -14.30
CA ASP A 22 2.71 7.85 -14.19
C ASP A 22 1.59 6.85 -13.85
N GLY A 23 1.59 5.67 -14.48
CA GLY A 23 0.66 4.58 -14.16
C GLY A 23 0.78 4.12 -12.70
N ILE A 24 2.02 3.92 -12.23
CA ILE A 24 2.31 3.56 -10.83
C ILE A 24 1.79 4.63 -9.86
N LEU A 25 1.99 5.92 -10.18
CA LEU A 25 1.57 7.03 -9.31
C LEU A 25 0.05 7.14 -9.20
N ILE A 26 -0.67 7.02 -10.32
CA ILE A 26 -2.14 7.05 -10.33
C ILE A 26 -2.67 5.87 -9.51
N PHE A 27 -2.16 4.67 -9.77
CA PHE A 27 -2.56 3.47 -9.03
C PHE A 27 -2.29 3.62 -7.53
N THR A 28 -1.09 4.07 -7.18
CA THR A 28 -0.68 4.25 -5.79
C THR A 28 -1.54 5.28 -5.07
N GLY A 29 -1.92 6.37 -5.75
CA GLY A 29 -2.82 7.38 -5.19
C GLY A 29 -4.20 6.82 -4.88
N LEU A 30 -4.81 6.11 -5.84
CA LEU A 30 -6.11 5.46 -5.65
C LEU A 30 -6.07 4.39 -4.55
N PHE A 31 -5.05 3.54 -4.58
CA PHE A 31 -4.86 2.51 -3.56
C PHE A 31 -4.70 3.12 -2.17
N SER A 32 -3.83 4.12 -2.03
CA SER A 32 -3.57 4.79 -0.75
C SER A 32 -4.84 5.46 -0.19
N ALA A 33 -5.69 6.04 -1.06
CA ALA A 33 -6.98 6.58 -0.65
C ALA A 33 -7.92 5.49 -0.10
N GLY A 34 -7.99 4.33 -0.78
CA GLY A 34 -8.78 3.19 -0.32
C GLY A 34 -8.29 2.63 1.02
N VAL A 35 -6.98 2.45 1.17
CA VAL A 35 -6.38 2.01 2.45
C VAL A 35 -6.63 3.03 3.55
N ALA A 36 -6.44 4.33 3.28
CA ALA A 36 -6.68 5.39 4.26
C ALA A 36 -8.15 5.42 4.74
N ALA A 37 -9.11 5.22 3.83
CA ALA A 37 -10.53 5.14 4.19
C ALA A 37 -10.83 3.98 5.13
N LEU A 38 -10.31 2.78 4.83
CA LEU A 38 -10.49 1.60 5.68
C LEU A 38 -9.77 1.76 7.03
N LEU A 39 -8.58 2.36 7.02
CA LEU A 39 -7.80 2.64 8.21
C LEU A 39 -8.50 3.64 9.13
N ALA A 40 -9.14 4.67 8.57
CA ALA A 40 -9.93 5.63 9.35
C ALA A 40 -11.11 4.97 10.09
N VAL A 41 -11.67 3.90 9.53
CA VAL A 41 -12.70 3.09 10.19
C VAL A 41 -12.06 2.18 11.24
N SER A 42 -11.03 1.41 10.90
CA SER A 42 -10.51 0.39 11.82
C SER A 42 -9.68 0.93 12.99
N ILE A 43 -9.14 2.15 12.92
CA ILE A 43 -8.52 2.81 14.09
C ILE A 43 -9.53 2.95 15.24
N GLN A 44 -10.83 3.04 14.93
CA GLN A 44 -11.87 3.11 15.96
C GLN A 44 -11.95 1.83 16.79
N ASP A 45 -11.64 0.67 16.19
CA ASP A 45 -11.65 -0.64 16.89
C ASP A 45 -10.53 -0.78 17.93
N ILE A 46 -9.46 0.02 17.80
CA ILE A 46 -8.30 0.01 18.71
C ILE A 46 -8.37 1.15 19.74
N ARG A 47 -9.37 2.02 19.64
CA ARG A 47 -9.56 3.13 20.57
C ARG A 47 -10.71 2.81 21.53
N PRO A 48 -10.59 3.19 22.82
CA PRO A 48 -11.70 3.04 23.75
C PRO A 48 -12.90 3.82 23.25
N ASN A 49 -14.03 3.13 23.05
CA ASN A 49 -15.28 3.76 22.66
C ASN A 49 -15.88 4.47 23.88
N SER A 50 -16.07 5.79 23.76
CA SER A 50 -16.71 6.59 24.80
C SER A 50 -18.17 6.17 25.04
N GLN A 51 -18.82 5.59 24.02
CA GLN A 51 -20.17 5.04 24.16
C GLN A 51 -20.20 3.82 25.06
N ASP A 52 -19.26 2.89 24.92
CA ASP A 52 -19.19 1.69 25.78
C ASP A 52 -18.94 2.06 27.24
N THR A 53 -18.09 3.08 27.46
CA THR A 53 -17.83 3.64 28.78
C THR A 53 -19.11 4.27 29.35
N SER A 54 -19.85 5.05 28.55
CA SER A 54 -21.13 5.65 28.97
C SER A 54 -22.22 4.61 29.24
N ALA A 55 -22.29 3.54 28.44
CA ALA A 55 -23.22 2.43 28.61
C ALA A 55 -22.92 1.65 29.90
N PHE A 56 -21.64 1.42 30.21
CA PHE A 56 -21.21 0.82 31.47
C PHE A 56 -21.65 1.66 32.68
N TYR A 57 -21.46 2.99 32.64
CA TYR A 57 -21.91 3.87 33.71
C TYR A 57 -23.44 3.92 33.81
N LEU A 58 -24.17 3.95 32.68
CA LEU A 58 -25.63 3.91 32.66
C LEU A 58 -26.18 2.60 33.24
N GLN A 59 -25.56 1.46 32.91
CA GLN A 59 -25.92 0.16 33.49
C GLN A 59 -25.65 0.13 34.99
N SER A 60 -24.52 0.69 35.42
CA SER A 60 -24.18 0.82 36.84
C SER A 60 -25.20 1.68 37.59
N ILE A 61 -25.59 2.83 37.03
CA ILE A 61 -26.62 3.72 37.59
C ILE A 61 -27.98 3.01 37.65
N TYR A 62 -28.36 2.29 36.59
CA TYR A 62 -29.61 1.52 36.55
C TYR A 62 -29.64 0.47 37.67
N GLN A 63 -28.55 -0.27 37.89
CA GLN A 63 -28.47 -1.25 38.97
C GLN A 63 -28.55 -0.63 40.37
N VAL A 64 -27.96 0.56 40.56
CA VAL A 64 -28.07 1.29 41.84
C VAL A 64 -29.53 1.71 42.10
N ILE A 65 -30.21 2.26 41.09
CA ILE A 65 -31.61 2.70 41.21
C ILE A 65 -32.55 1.50 41.41
N SER A 66 -32.32 0.38 40.72
CA SER A 66 -33.13 -0.84 40.88
C SER A 66 -32.94 -1.48 42.26
N ASN A 67 -31.71 -1.53 42.78
CA ASN A 67 -31.44 -2.08 44.12
C ASN A 67 -31.96 -1.16 45.23
N ALA A 68 -31.89 0.17 45.07
CA ALA A 68 -32.45 1.12 46.04
C ALA A 68 -33.98 0.98 46.21
N SER A 69 -34.67 0.39 45.24
CA SER A 69 -36.12 0.13 45.30
C SER A 69 -36.47 -1.14 46.10
N THR A 70 -35.49 -2.00 46.41
CA THR A 70 -35.68 -3.21 47.22
C THR A 70 -35.06 -2.98 48.60
N THR A 71 -35.86 -3.07 49.65
CA THR A 71 -35.52 -2.75 51.05
C THR A 71 -34.51 -3.71 51.69
N GLN A 72 -33.30 -3.81 51.15
CA GLN A 72 -32.19 -4.53 51.78
C GLN A 72 -30.98 -3.60 51.97
N THR A 73 -30.39 -3.74 53.15
CA THR A 73 -29.31 -2.96 53.79
C THR A 73 -28.27 -2.35 52.85
N PRO A 74 -27.75 -1.14 53.16
CA PRO A 74 -26.82 -0.41 52.31
C PRO A 74 -25.45 -1.11 52.30
N THR A 75 -25.21 -1.95 51.30
CA THR A 75 -23.86 -2.39 50.96
C THR A 75 -23.06 -1.21 50.41
N PRO A 76 -21.80 -1.00 50.84
CA PRO A 76 -20.98 0.10 50.33
C PRO A 76 -20.79 -0.06 48.82
N LEU A 77 -21.29 0.94 48.08
CA LEU A 77 -21.18 1.03 46.63
C LEU A 77 -19.70 1.22 46.26
N THR A 78 -19.01 0.13 46.00
CA THR A 78 -17.75 0.17 45.27
C THR A 78 -18.10 0.45 43.82
N LEU A 79 -17.85 1.68 43.37
CA LEU A 79 -17.99 2.04 41.97
C LEU A 79 -16.98 1.21 41.19
N ALA A 80 -17.45 0.12 40.58
CA ALA A 80 -16.61 -0.74 39.77
C ALA A 80 -15.97 0.13 38.68
N SER A 81 -14.65 0.24 38.68
CA SER A 81 -13.95 0.90 37.59
C SER A 81 -14.16 0.05 36.33
N PRO A 82 -14.45 0.67 35.17
CA PRO A 82 -14.48 -0.09 33.92
C PRO A 82 -13.12 -0.80 33.74
N SER A 83 -13.18 -2.04 33.27
CA SER A 83 -11.97 -2.80 32.93
C SER A 83 -11.11 -1.96 31.97
N PRO A 84 -9.77 -1.92 32.14
CA PRO A 84 -8.92 -1.22 31.20
C PRO A 84 -9.18 -1.75 29.78
N PHE A 85 -9.42 -0.83 28.85
CA PHE A 85 -9.69 -1.18 27.47
C PHE A 85 -8.48 -1.93 26.88
N SER A 86 -8.71 -3.13 26.40
CA SER A 86 -7.71 -3.93 25.70
C SER A 86 -8.21 -4.18 24.28
N PRO A 87 -7.54 -3.64 23.25
CA PRO A 87 -7.98 -3.80 21.89
C PRO A 87 -7.91 -5.27 21.46
N PRO A 88 -8.83 -5.73 20.61
CA PRO A 88 -8.76 -7.08 20.08
C PRO A 88 -7.44 -7.32 19.34
N LYS A 89 -6.80 -8.46 19.57
CA LYS A 89 -5.51 -8.79 18.94
C LYS A 89 -5.61 -8.71 17.40
N TYR A 90 -6.72 -9.17 16.81
CA TYR A 90 -6.93 -9.12 15.37
C TYR A 90 -6.95 -7.67 14.84
N ALA A 91 -7.55 -6.73 15.58
CA ALA A 91 -7.66 -5.33 15.17
C ALA A 91 -6.27 -4.68 15.12
N VAL A 92 -5.40 -5.00 16.08
CA VAL A 92 -3.99 -4.55 16.08
C VAL A 92 -3.24 -5.07 14.84
N TRP A 93 -3.38 -6.36 14.52
CA TRP A 93 -2.74 -6.96 13.34
C TRP A 93 -3.24 -6.37 12.03
N VAL A 94 -4.56 -6.18 11.88
CA VAL A 94 -5.17 -5.57 10.69
C VAL A 94 -4.64 -4.17 10.47
N ASN A 95 -4.66 -3.33 11.51
CA ASN A 95 -4.17 -1.96 11.40
C ASN A 95 -2.66 -1.93 11.10
N ALA A 96 -1.86 -2.79 11.73
CA ALA A 96 -0.43 -2.88 11.44
C ALA A 96 -0.16 -3.25 9.96
N LEU A 97 -0.87 -4.24 9.42
CA LEU A 97 -0.76 -4.65 8.02
C LEU A 97 -1.18 -3.52 7.06
N TRP A 98 -2.28 -2.84 7.35
CA TRP A 98 -2.76 -1.72 6.52
C TRP A 98 -1.82 -0.51 6.59
N PHE A 99 -1.32 -0.14 7.77
CA PHE A 99 -0.29 0.91 7.90
C PHE A 99 0.97 0.56 7.11
N LEU A 100 1.47 -0.68 7.20
CA LEU A 100 2.61 -1.12 6.40
C LEU A 100 2.31 -1.02 4.90
N SER A 101 1.16 -1.52 4.45
CA SER A 101 0.77 -1.45 3.05
C SER A 101 0.73 0.00 2.54
N PHE A 102 0.19 0.92 3.34
CA PHE A 102 0.09 2.34 3.04
C PHE A 102 1.46 3.02 2.98
N VAL A 103 2.36 2.74 3.91
CA VAL A 103 3.71 3.33 3.91
C VAL A 103 4.55 2.80 2.76
N ILE A 104 4.44 1.50 2.45
CA ILE A 104 5.15 0.87 1.32
C ILE A 104 4.64 1.46 0.00
N SER A 105 3.32 1.65 -0.16
CA SER A 105 2.77 2.27 -1.37
C SER A 105 3.28 3.70 -1.54
N LEU A 106 3.23 4.53 -0.49
CA LEU A 106 3.77 5.89 -0.54
C LEU A 106 5.26 5.93 -0.86
N THR A 107 6.04 4.99 -0.31
CA THR A 107 7.46 4.86 -0.63
C THR A 107 7.67 4.51 -2.11
N CYS A 108 6.88 3.58 -2.67
CA CYS A 108 6.88 3.27 -4.09
C CYS A 108 6.55 4.51 -4.95
N ALA A 109 5.53 5.29 -4.57
CA ALA A 109 5.20 6.55 -5.26
C ALA A 109 6.35 7.56 -5.19
N LEU A 110 6.98 7.75 -4.04
CA LEU A 110 8.13 8.64 -3.92
C LEU A 110 9.26 8.19 -4.86
N LEU A 111 9.62 6.90 -4.85
CA LEU A 111 10.63 6.36 -5.76
C LEU A 111 10.25 6.56 -7.24
N ALA A 112 8.98 6.34 -7.61
CA ALA A 112 8.48 6.60 -8.97
C ALA A 112 8.60 8.08 -9.36
N THR A 113 8.24 9.02 -8.47
CA THR A 113 8.40 10.45 -8.75
C THR A 113 9.87 10.84 -8.92
N LEU A 114 10.78 10.26 -8.13
CA LEU A 114 12.21 10.45 -8.31
C LEU A 114 12.60 9.94 -9.70
N LEU A 115 12.31 8.69 -10.04
CA LEU A 115 12.66 8.12 -11.35
C LEU A 115 12.21 9.04 -12.51
N GLN A 116 10.99 9.57 -12.45
CA GLN A 116 10.51 10.52 -13.44
C GLN A 116 11.29 11.84 -13.48
N GLN A 117 11.62 12.42 -12.32
CA GLN A 117 12.42 13.65 -12.26
C GLN A 117 13.79 13.44 -12.88
N TRP A 118 14.40 12.28 -12.64
CA TRP A 118 15.70 11.91 -13.20
C TRP A 118 15.59 11.67 -14.71
N ALA A 119 14.57 10.96 -15.18
CA ALA A 119 14.31 10.75 -16.61
C ALA A 119 14.09 12.08 -17.36
N ARG A 120 13.27 12.98 -16.82
CA ARG A 120 13.06 14.33 -17.39
C ARG A 120 14.34 15.14 -17.43
N ARG A 121 15.17 15.08 -16.36
CA ARG A 121 16.46 15.76 -16.32
C ARG A 121 17.43 15.19 -17.34
N TYR A 122 17.46 13.87 -17.53
CA TYR A 122 18.26 13.20 -18.54
C TYR A 122 17.89 13.71 -19.94
N ILE A 123 16.62 13.60 -20.34
CA ILE A 123 16.13 14.07 -21.65
C ILE A 123 16.48 15.55 -21.88
N LYS A 124 16.21 16.42 -20.89
CA LYS A 124 16.43 17.87 -21.03
C LYS A 124 17.88 18.21 -21.35
N VAL A 125 18.82 17.41 -20.86
CA VAL A 125 20.26 17.66 -21.02
C VAL A 125 20.83 17.00 -22.28
N THR A 126 20.24 15.91 -22.78
CA THR A 126 20.62 15.27 -24.05
C THR A 126 20.04 15.95 -25.29
N GLN A 127 19.09 16.90 -25.13
CA GLN A 127 18.51 17.70 -26.21
C GLN A 127 19.58 18.45 -27.06
N PRO A 128 19.37 18.59 -28.38
CA PRO A 128 20.36 19.10 -29.34
C PRO A 128 20.75 20.58 -29.20
N ARG A 129 20.15 21.29 -28.24
CA ARG A 129 20.44 22.71 -27.96
C ARG A 129 21.77 22.92 -27.21
N TYR A 130 22.40 21.85 -26.70
CA TYR A 130 23.67 21.90 -25.98
C TYR A 130 24.85 21.36 -26.80
N ALA A 131 26.02 21.98 -26.61
CA ALA A 131 27.24 21.65 -27.32
C ALA A 131 27.66 20.16 -27.14
N PRO A 132 28.21 19.51 -28.18
CA PRO A 132 28.44 18.06 -28.23
C PRO A 132 29.32 17.52 -27.10
N HIS A 133 30.30 18.30 -26.63
CA HIS A 133 31.16 17.95 -25.49
C HIS A 133 30.40 17.92 -24.14
N LYS A 134 29.39 18.78 -23.94
CA LYS A 134 28.54 18.74 -22.75
C LYS A 134 27.62 17.52 -22.76
N ARG A 135 27.10 17.13 -23.94
CA ARG A 135 26.28 15.92 -24.11
C ARG A 135 27.08 14.65 -23.79
N ALA A 136 28.30 14.53 -24.30
CA ALA A 136 29.16 13.38 -24.03
C ALA A 136 29.47 13.24 -22.52
N ARG A 137 29.87 14.35 -21.87
CA ARG A 137 30.21 14.35 -20.43
C ARG A 137 29.04 13.98 -19.53
N ILE A 138 27.82 14.41 -19.88
CA ILE A 138 26.64 14.09 -19.07
C ILE A 138 26.18 12.66 -19.33
N ARG A 139 26.30 12.15 -20.56
CA ARG A 139 26.00 10.74 -20.87
C ARG A 139 26.94 9.80 -20.11
N THR A 140 28.24 10.10 -20.07
CA THR A 140 29.21 9.32 -19.29
C THR A 140 29.00 9.45 -17.79
N PHE A 141 28.71 10.65 -17.28
CA PHE A 141 28.40 10.85 -15.86
C PHE A 141 27.11 10.14 -15.44
N PHE A 142 26.09 10.11 -16.30
CA PHE A 142 24.84 9.40 -16.04
C PHE A 142 25.03 7.89 -16.15
N ALA A 143 25.77 7.38 -17.15
CA ALA A 143 26.09 5.96 -17.24
C ALA A 143 26.90 5.49 -16.03
N GLU A 144 27.94 6.22 -15.63
CA GLU A 144 28.74 5.90 -14.45
C GLU A 144 27.95 6.06 -13.14
N GLY A 145 27.03 7.02 -13.09
CA GLY A 145 26.11 7.22 -11.98
C GLY A 145 25.03 6.13 -11.88
N VAL A 146 24.52 5.64 -13.01
CA VAL A 146 23.53 4.55 -13.07
C VAL A 146 24.14 3.25 -12.57
N ASP A 147 25.38 2.95 -12.99
CA ASP A 147 26.12 1.76 -12.55
C ASP A 147 26.54 1.85 -11.09
N LYS A 148 27.00 3.02 -10.61
CA LYS A 148 27.35 3.21 -9.18
C LYS A 148 26.14 3.23 -8.25
N LEU A 149 24.99 3.74 -8.70
CA LEU A 149 23.80 3.93 -7.85
C LEU A 149 22.79 2.77 -7.93
N HIS A 150 23.10 1.68 -8.64
CA HIS A 150 22.18 0.56 -8.88
C HIS A 150 20.79 1.01 -9.34
N LEU A 151 20.72 2.03 -10.19
CA LEU A 151 19.46 2.56 -10.70
C LEU A 151 18.56 1.50 -11.38
N PRO A 152 19.09 0.51 -12.13
CA PRO A 152 18.28 -0.56 -12.72
C PRO A 152 17.53 -1.36 -11.66
N TRP A 153 18.20 -1.67 -10.54
CA TRP A 153 17.59 -2.38 -9.42
C TRP A 153 16.44 -1.60 -8.80
N VAL A 154 16.55 -0.27 -8.70
CA VAL A 154 15.46 0.58 -8.20
C VAL A 154 14.23 0.43 -9.10
N VAL A 155 14.38 0.57 -10.42
CA VAL A 155 13.27 0.47 -11.39
C VAL A 155 12.58 -0.90 -11.31
N ASP A 156 13.35 -1.98 -11.19
CA ASP A 156 12.82 -3.34 -11.08
C ASP A 156 12.10 -3.59 -9.75
N VAL A 157 12.51 -2.91 -8.68
CA VAL A 157 11.91 -3.03 -7.33
C VAL A 157 10.59 -2.26 -7.19
N LEU A 158 10.35 -1.20 -7.98
CA LEU A 158 9.11 -0.40 -7.90
C LEU A 158 7.84 -1.28 -8.02
N PRO A 159 7.66 -2.07 -9.10
CA PRO A 159 6.52 -2.96 -9.22
C PRO A 159 6.45 -4.00 -8.10
N ALA A 160 7.59 -4.50 -7.62
CA ALA A 160 7.64 -5.48 -6.54
C ALA A 160 7.12 -4.90 -5.21
N LEU A 161 7.50 -3.66 -4.87
CA LEU A 161 7.00 -2.96 -3.68
C LEU A 161 5.48 -2.73 -3.76
N LEU A 162 4.98 -2.39 -4.95
CA LEU A 162 3.55 -2.19 -5.18
C LEU A 162 2.77 -3.51 -4.99
N HIS A 163 3.23 -4.61 -5.57
CA HIS A 163 2.62 -5.92 -5.35
C HIS A 163 2.68 -6.33 -3.87
N LEU A 164 3.83 -6.13 -3.21
CA LEU A 164 3.99 -6.42 -1.78
C LEU A 164 2.95 -5.65 -0.95
N SER A 165 2.77 -4.36 -1.21
CA SER A 165 1.75 -3.53 -0.56
C SER A 165 0.34 -4.09 -0.77
N LEU A 166 0.00 -4.51 -2.00
CA LEU A 166 -1.31 -5.12 -2.29
C LEU A 166 -1.52 -6.42 -1.52
N PHE A 167 -0.53 -7.30 -1.48
CA PHE A 167 -0.64 -8.56 -0.73
C PHE A 167 -0.84 -8.32 0.77
N LEU A 168 -0.10 -7.37 1.37
CA LEU A 168 -0.29 -7.00 2.77
C LEU A 168 -1.69 -6.44 3.01
N PHE A 169 -2.20 -5.62 2.09
CA PHE A 169 -3.55 -5.07 2.18
C PHE A 169 -4.63 -6.15 2.12
N PHE A 170 -4.55 -7.07 1.14
CA PHE A 170 -5.49 -8.18 1.04
C PHE A 170 -5.43 -9.11 2.25
N ALA A 171 -4.24 -9.39 2.80
CA ALA A 171 -4.11 -10.16 4.02
C ALA A 171 -4.82 -9.48 5.20
N GLY A 172 -4.61 -8.18 5.40
CA GLY A 172 -5.33 -7.40 6.41
C GLY A 172 -6.84 -7.38 6.18
N LEU A 173 -7.28 -7.25 4.92
CA LEU A 173 -8.70 -7.24 4.54
C LEU A 173 -9.38 -8.58 4.87
N LEU A 174 -8.74 -9.71 4.56
CA LEU A 174 -9.28 -11.03 4.87
C LEU A 174 -9.41 -11.27 6.37
N ILE A 175 -8.39 -10.87 7.16
CA ILE A 175 -8.44 -10.98 8.63
C ILE A 175 -9.55 -10.10 9.19
N PHE A 176 -9.68 -8.86 8.71
CA PHE A 176 -10.73 -7.93 9.12
C PHE A 176 -12.12 -8.51 8.86
N LEU A 177 -12.35 -8.97 7.64
CA LEU A 177 -13.65 -9.45 7.19
C LEU A 177 -14.03 -10.78 7.86
N PHE A 178 -13.06 -11.64 8.15
CA PHE A 178 -13.26 -12.88 8.90
C PHE A 178 -13.81 -12.63 10.31
N ASN A 179 -13.41 -11.53 10.96
CA ASN A 179 -13.87 -11.20 12.32
C ASN A 179 -15.19 -10.42 12.34
N ILE A 180 -15.66 -9.89 11.20
CA ILE A 180 -16.91 -9.13 11.10
C ILE A 180 -18.06 -10.01 10.62
N ASP A 181 -17.93 -10.61 9.44
CA ASP A 181 -19.00 -11.41 8.84
C ASP A 181 -18.43 -12.49 7.91
N HIS A 182 -18.75 -13.75 8.23
CA HIS A 182 -18.26 -14.90 7.47
C HIS A 182 -18.85 -15.03 6.06
N THR A 183 -20.02 -14.45 5.80
CA THR A 183 -20.68 -14.47 4.49
C THR A 183 -19.96 -13.52 3.54
N ILE A 184 -19.73 -12.27 3.96
CA ILE A 184 -18.99 -11.28 3.18
C ILE A 184 -17.54 -11.75 3.01
N PHE A 185 -16.93 -12.30 4.05
CA PHE A 185 -15.61 -12.89 3.99
C PHE A 185 -15.48 -13.93 2.88
N ARG A 186 -16.39 -14.91 2.81
CA ARG A 186 -16.35 -15.95 1.79
C ARG A 186 -16.46 -15.38 0.38
N ALA A 187 -17.37 -14.42 0.16
CA ALA A 187 -17.55 -13.80 -1.15
C ALA A 187 -16.28 -13.07 -1.62
N VAL A 188 -15.68 -12.26 -0.74
CA VAL A 188 -14.45 -11.52 -1.05
C VAL A 188 -13.25 -12.46 -1.18
N ALA A 189 -13.12 -13.47 -0.31
CA ALA A 189 -12.04 -14.44 -0.35
C ALA A 189 -12.05 -15.25 -1.66
N LEU A 190 -13.23 -15.68 -2.13
CA LEU A 190 -13.36 -16.37 -3.43
C LEU A 190 -12.90 -15.47 -4.58
N TRP A 191 -13.30 -14.19 -4.58
CA TRP A 191 -12.89 -13.24 -5.60
C TRP A 191 -11.37 -13.00 -5.59
N VAL A 192 -10.80 -12.76 -4.40
CA VAL A 192 -9.35 -12.56 -4.23
C VAL A 192 -8.58 -13.82 -4.65
N ALA A 193 -9.05 -15.01 -4.29
CA ALA A 193 -8.43 -16.28 -4.67
C ALA A 193 -8.46 -16.50 -6.18
N LEU A 194 -9.58 -16.19 -6.85
CA LEU A 194 -9.69 -16.27 -8.31
C LEU A 194 -8.69 -15.33 -8.99
N CYS A 195 -8.64 -14.07 -8.57
CA CYS A 195 -7.69 -13.09 -9.09
C CYS A 195 -6.23 -13.52 -8.85
N ALA A 196 -5.91 -14.02 -7.66
CA ALA A 196 -4.58 -14.52 -7.32
C ALA A 196 -4.21 -15.76 -8.15
N ALA A 197 -5.16 -16.66 -8.41
CA ALA A 197 -4.94 -17.82 -9.27
C ALA A 197 -4.65 -17.40 -10.72
N ILE A 198 -5.41 -16.44 -11.27
CA ILE A 198 -5.17 -15.90 -12.62
C ILE A 198 -3.80 -15.21 -12.68
N TYR A 199 -3.49 -14.34 -11.71
CA TYR A 199 -2.21 -13.65 -11.64
C TYR A 199 -1.04 -14.63 -11.52
N GLY A 200 -1.17 -15.64 -10.67
CA GLY A 200 -0.20 -16.73 -10.51
C GLY A 200 -0.03 -17.51 -11.81
N CYS A 201 -1.13 -17.86 -12.50
CA CYS A 201 -1.07 -18.54 -13.80
C CYS A 201 -0.31 -17.72 -14.85
N ILE A 202 -0.58 -16.40 -14.94
CA ILE A 202 0.12 -15.51 -15.89
C ILE A 202 1.60 -15.41 -15.53
N THR A 203 1.93 -15.27 -14.25
CA THR A 203 3.32 -15.13 -13.76
C THR A 203 4.12 -16.42 -13.91
N LEU A 204 3.47 -17.58 -13.77
CA LEU A 204 4.07 -18.92 -13.94
C LEU A 204 4.02 -19.42 -15.38
N MET A 205 3.22 -18.80 -16.26
CA MET A 205 3.13 -19.11 -17.69
C MET A 205 4.49 -19.18 -18.40
N PRO A 206 5.46 -18.27 -18.18
CA PRO A 206 6.79 -18.37 -18.78
C PRO A 206 7.64 -19.54 -18.26
N PHE A 207 7.29 -20.17 -17.13
CA PHE A 207 7.98 -21.36 -16.63
C PHE A 207 7.45 -22.67 -17.23
N PHE A 208 6.18 -22.73 -17.64
CA PHE A 208 5.56 -23.95 -18.19
C PHE A 208 5.56 -24.01 -19.72
N ARG A 209 5.74 -22.88 -20.41
CA ARG A 209 5.87 -22.83 -21.88
C ARG A 209 7.14 -22.09 -22.26
N HIS A 210 8.14 -22.84 -22.73
CA HIS A 210 9.39 -22.30 -23.29
C HIS A 210 9.16 -21.48 -24.57
N ASP A 211 7.98 -21.58 -25.20
CA ASP A 211 7.58 -20.86 -26.42
C ASP A 211 6.42 -19.86 -26.20
N SER A 212 6.51 -19.01 -25.17
CA SER A 212 5.53 -17.95 -24.92
C SER A 212 6.08 -16.58 -25.33
N PRO A 213 5.36 -15.78 -26.15
CA PRO A 213 5.83 -14.52 -26.74
C PRO A 213 5.84 -13.34 -25.74
N TYR A 214 6.09 -13.61 -24.46
CA TYR A 214 6.21 -12.61 -23.39
C TYR A 214 7.67 -12.27 -23.04
N TYR A 215 8.64 -12.80 -23.79
CA TYR A 215 9.91 -12.11 -23.94
C TYR A 215 9.63 -10.85 -24.78
N SER A 216 9.37 -9.72 -24.11
CA SER A 216 9.54 -8.43 -24.77
C SER A 216 10.99 -8.32 -25.28
N PRO A 217 11.23 -7.66 -26.43
CA PRO A 217 12.52 -7.60 -27.08
C PRO A 217 13.65 -7.09 -26.18
#